data_AF-A0A945F493-F1
#
_entry.id   AF-A0A945F493-F1
#
_cell.length_a   1.000
_cell.length_b   1.000
_cell.length_c   1.000
_cell.angle_alpha   90.00
_cell.angle_beta   90.00
_cell.angle_gamma   90.00
#
_symmetry.space_group_name_H-M   'P 1'
#
loop_
_entity.id
_entity.type
_entity.pdbx_description
1 polymer ?
#
loop_
_entity_poly.entity_id
_entity_poly.type
_entity_poly.pdbx_seq_one_letter_code
_entity_poly.pdbx_strand_id
1 'polypeptide(L)'
;MVKKIKKAVIKNLSVIALTLVVTGFVAMNDHVSFLLKTSVLGFPEHDPFDGTTNPVEKVPDWVNLSSGDWDADYDDLSSGDLINLPFYDPAELKSSTDALQWGNAADNEIRNAKITYSVPYMGNYELDGRENAGSHLAVDIKVPSGTPVYAIANGTVIKSSMITSGFGHHIVIQHNDFPTLDDDSASETLYSSYSHMGDVYVSEGDIVDKGDQIGESGNTGTATTPHLHFQIDNDEAPWHPYWPFTWAEASDAGLDFFSAVNEGLGKSQALRTTENPMKFVQEYMNSSSTRSSSKSNDRDEDEDEDDDDEDTDSARSQSYVSDDVEEEDDDEVVYDDEEEESLPELDKFEVEVSGNFELGSTGAFVVTAYDKRGDVFADDFDGEVSVYDDSNNVELDERSVDNGDFKDGVYTGSFETVDDGSERIVIDYSLNGRTVKKMSSKFDILGPNDSVDFKDVDERDRYFEAISALSKARVINGRPDGTFGASDSVNRVEALKFILEGVDEPLVAGSAPFYDVEGGTWYSDYLYTAYENGVVSGYEDGSFKPASEVNKVEFLKMLFEGMDVEVPSDLDVSPYEDVPSGEWFTPLVAYAKELGLIEDGQMFYPGEAMTRGEVAYAIHRLMESMK
;
A
#
# COMPACT_ATOMS: atom_id res chain seq x y z
N MET A 1 37.30 -12.53 -46.54
CA MET A 1 36.39 -11.39 -46.84
C MET A 1 35.02 -11.52 -46.16
N VAL A 2 34.38 -12.69 -46.17
CA VAL A 2 33.04 -12.90 -45.57
C VAL A 2 32.97 -12.61 -44.05
N LYS A 3 34.02 -12.92 -43.27
CA LYS A 3 34.08 -12.58 -41.82
C LYS A 3 34.20 -11.08 -41.51
N LYS A 4 34.75 -10.26 -42.41
CA LYS A 4 34.86 -8.80 -42.22
C LYS A 4 33.57 -8.07 -42.56
N ILE A 5 32.75 -8.63 -43.46
CA ILE A 5 31.45 -8.07 -43.85
C ILE A 5 30.40 -8.32 -42.75
N LYS A 6 30.40 -9.49 -42.10
CA LYS A 6 29.50 -9.76 -40.96
C LYS A 6 29.74 -8.80 -39.77
N LYS A 7 30.99 -8.46 -39.46
CA LYS A 7 31.32 -7.58 -38.33
C LYS A 7 30.95 -6.10 -38.56
N ALA A 8 30.91 -5.65 -39.82
CA ALA A 8 30.51 -4.29 -40.18
C ALA A 8 28.99 -4.13 -40.28
N VAL A 9 28.27 -5.18 -40.71
CA VAL A 9 26.80 -5.18 -40.73
C VAL A 9 26.22 -5.20 -39.31
N ILE A 10 26.81 -5.97 -38.40
CA ILE A 10 26.38 -6.02 -36.99
C ILE A 10 26.60 -4.67 -36.28
N LYS A 11 27.72 -3.99 -36.54
CA LYS A 11 28.01 -2.69 -35.89
C LYS A 11 27.09 -1.54 -36.35
N ASN A 12 26.57 -1.59 -37.58
CA ASN A 12 25.62 -0.59 -38.09
C ASN A 12 24.16 -0.92 -37.73
N LEU A 13 23.83 -2.20 -37.51
CA LEU A 13 22.51 -2.59 -36.97
C LEU A 13 22.36 -2.16 -35.51
N SER A 14 23.42 -2.24 -34.69
CA SER A 14 23.37 -1.79 -33.28
C SER A 14 23.13 -0.29 -33.14
N VAL A 15 23.67 0.54 -34.04
CA VAL A 15 23.46 2.02 -34.00
C VAL A 15 22.09 2.41 -34.52
N ILE A 16 21.56 1.71 -35.53
CA ILE A 16 20.21 1.96 -36.05
C ILE A 16 19.13 1.45 -35.08
N ALA A 17 19.36 0.32 -34.40
CA ALA A 17 18.50 -0.15 -33.32
C ALA A 17 18.49 0.83 -32.14
N LEU A 18 19.64 1.34 -31.71
CA LEU A 18 19.71 2.32 -30.62
C LEU A 18 19.03 3.66 -30.97
N THR A 19 19.07 4.08 -32.25
CA THR A 19 18.42 5.33 -32.68
C THR A 19 16.90 5.16 -32.86
N LEU A 20 16.43 3.99 -33.30
CA LEU A 20 15.00 3.66 -33.41
C LEU A 20 14.33 3.41 -32.06
N VAL A 21 15.08 2.85 -31.10
CA VAL A 21 14.67 2.73 -29.71
C VAL A 21 14.44 4.14 -29.13
N VAL A 22 15.36 5.09 -29.31
CA VAL A 22 15.21 6.49 -28.84
C VAL A 22 14.07 7.27 -29.52
N THR A 23 13.67 6.92 -30.75
CA THR A 23 12.54 7.60 -31.44
C THR A 23 11.18 6.92 -31.26
N GLY A 24 11.14 5.64 -30.86
CA GLY A 24 9.92 4.96 -30.44
C GLY A 24 9.50 5.25 -29.00
N PHE A 25 10.42 5.75 -28.17
CA PHE A 25 10.22 6.08 -26.74
C PHE A 25 9.33 7.30 -26.46
N VAL A 26 8.84 8.01 -27.48
CA VAL A 26 8.05 9.24 -27.31
C VAL A 26 6.53 8.97 -27.39
N ALA A 27 6.10 7.70 -27.40
CA ALA A 27 4.67 7.36 -27.58
C ALA A 27 4.23 6.09 -26.83
N MET A 28 4.69 5.90 -25.58
CA MET A 28 4.24 4.83 -24.68
C MET A 28 3.73 5.47 -23.37
N ASN A 29 2.74 4.84 -22.72
CA ASN A 29 2.04 5.31 -21.53
C ASN A 29 3.02 5.90 -20.48
N ASP A 30 2.72 7.11 -19.97
CA ASP A 30 3.66 7.91 -19.18
C ASP A 30 4.18 7.19 -17.91
N HIS A 31 3.35 6.34 -17.29
CA HIS A 31 3.68 5.52 -16.11
C HIS A 31 4.81 4.48 -16.34
N VAL A 32 4.83 3.79 -17.49
CA VAL A 32 5.86 2.78 -17.82
C VAL A 32 7.24 3.44 -18.01
N SER A 33 7.26 4.71 -18.38
CA SER A 33 8.48 5.47 -18.60
C SER A 33 9.15 5.94 -17.31
N PHE A 34 8.40 6.07 -16.20
CA PHE A 34 8.90 6.64 -14.95
C PHE A 34 9.70 5.64 -14.13
N LEU A 35 9.12 4.49 -13.77
CA LEU A 35 9.80 3.46 -12.96
C LEU A 35 11.03 2.85 -13.65
N LEU A 36 11.01 2.80 -15.00
CA LEU A 36 12.16 2.39 -15.82
C LEU A 36 13.26 3.46 -15.87
N LYS A 37 12.91 4.75 -15.75
CA LYS A 37 13.88 5.84 -15.58
C LYS A 37 14.44 5.83 -14.16
N THR A 38 13.64 5.60 -13.12
CA THR A 38 14.09 5.69 -11.73
C THR A 38 15.02 4.55 -11.32
N SER A 39 14.77 3.33 -11.78
CA SER A 39 15.65 2.16 -11.56
C SER A 39 17.00 2.23 -12.30
N VAL A 40 17.10 2.99 -13.40
CA VAL A 40 18.32 3.08 -14.25
C VAL A 40 19.05 4.43 -14.12
N LEU A 41 18.32 5.52 -13.85
CA LEU A 41 18.82 6.90 -13.82
C LEU A 41 18.62 7.61 -12.46
N GLY A 42 17.91 6.99 -11.50
CA GLY A 42 17.43 7.65 -10.28
C GLY A 42 16.11 8.38 -10.50
N PHE A 43 15.38 8.70 -9.41
CA PHE A 43 14.21 9.58 -9.49
C PHE A 43 14.58 10.88 -10.24
N PRO A 44 13.69 11.44 -11.07
CA PRO A 44 13.89 12.75 -11.67
C PRO A 44 14.28 13.73 -10.56
N GLU A 45 15.47 14.31 -10.67
CA GLU A 45 15.90 15.35 -9.73
C GLU A 45 14.95 16.54 -9.89
N HIS A 46 14.14 16.79 -8.87
CA HIS A 46 13.37 18.02 -8.73
C HIS A 46 14.27 19.13 -8.19
N ASP A 47 13.84 20.39 -8.35
CA ASP A 47 14.58 21.51 -7.78
C ASP A 47 14.66 21.37 -6.24
N PRO A 48 15.78 21.78 -5.60
CA PRO A 48 15.95 21.65 -4.16
C PRO A 48 14.82 22.33 -3.37
N PHE A 49 14.66 21.92 -2.12
CA PHE A 49 13.72 22.56 -1.20
C PHE A 49 13.94 24.08 -1.12
N ASP A 50 12.87 24.84 -1.38
CA ASP A 50 12.87 26.31 -1.39
C ASP A 50 11.77 26.91 -0.50
N GLY A 51 11.22 26.10 0.41
CA GLY A 51 10.15 26.42 1.34
C GLY A 51 8.86 25.65 1.06
N THR A 52 7.79 26.01 1.75
CA THR A 52 6.48 25.36 1.67
C THR A 52 5.35 26.32 1.31
N THR A 53 4.22 25.77 0.86
CA THR A 53 2.93 26.47 0.70
C THR A 53 1.81 25.63 1.30
N ASN A 54 0.64 26.23 1.54
CA ASN A 54 -0.53 25.49 2.00
C ASN A 54 -1.00 24.48 0.94
N PRO A 55 -1.46 23.28 1.35
CA PRO A 55 -2.02 22.29 0.43
C PRO A 55 -3.38 22.73 -0.14
N VAL A 56 -4.07 23.67 0.52
CA VAL A 56 -5.29 24.34 0.05
C VAL A 56 -5.17 25.83 0.37
N GLU A 57 -5.47 26.70 -0.60
CA GLU A 57 -5.36 28.16 -0.39
C GLU A 57 -6.57 28.75 0.34
N LYS A 58 -7.77 28.30 -0.03
CA LYS A 58 -9.04 28.87 0.45
C LYS A 58 -10.02 27.81 0.89
N VAL A 59 -10.73 28.12 1.95
CA VAL A 59 -11.77 27.30 2.55
C VAL A 59 -13.03 28.14 2.78
N PRO A 60 -14.22 27.55 2.95
CA PRO A 60 -15.41 28.31 3.27
C PRO A 60 -15.27 29.08 4.59
N ASP A 61 -15.87 30.28 4.67
CA ASP A 61 -16.12 30.97 5.94
C ASP A 61 -17.28 30.28 6.66
N TRP A 62 -17.03 29.08 7.21
CA TRP A 62 -18.04 28.21 7.82
C TRP A 62 -18.97 28.92 8.80
N VAL A 63 -18.47 29.93 9.53
CA VAL A 63 -19.26 30.70 10.49
C VAL A 63 -20.28 31.62 9.81
N ASN A 64 -19.92 32.23 8.68
CA ASN A 64 -20.78 33.17 7.96
C ASN A 64 -21.44 32.56 6.71
N LEU A 65 -21.04 31.36 6.32
CA LEU A 65 -21.59 30.62 5.19
C LEU A 65 -23.07 30.31 5.45
N SER A 66 -23.89 30.49 4.42
CA SER A 66 -25.31 30.20 4.51
C SER A 66 -25.52 28.70 4.73
N SER A 67 -26.44 28.31 5.62
CA SER A 67 -26.65 26.91 5.97
C SER A 67 -27.05 26.02 4.77
N GLY A 68 -27.54 26.61 3.67
CA GLY A 68 -27.86 25.87 2.45
C GLY A 68 -26.64 25.54 1.60
N ASP A 69 -25.51 26.20 1.85
CA ASP A 69 -24.28 26.09 1.06
C ASP A 69 -23.19 25.27 1.79
N TRP A 70 -23.52 24.67 2.95
CA TRP A 70 -22.59 23.84 3.73
C TRP A 70 -22.17 22.55 3.00
N ASP A 71 -23.01 22.08 2.08
CA ASP A 71 -22.80 20.89 1.25
C ASP A 71 -22.61 21.26 -0.23
N ALA A 72 -22.35 22.54 -0.54
CA ALA A 72 -22.10 22.99 -1.91
C ALA A 72 -20.71 22.55 -2.38
N ASP A 73 -20.55 22.34 -3.68
CA ASP A 73 -19.25 22.15 -4.32
C ASP A 73 -18.46 23.47 -4.35
N TYR A 74 -17.14 23.41 -4.45
CA TYR A 74 -16.26 24.58 -4.39
C TYR A 74 -16.61 25.64 -5.45
N ASP A 75 -16.92 25.20 -6.67
CA ASP A 75 -17.27 26.06 -7.81
C ASP A 75 -18.61 26.79 -7.67
N ASP A 76 -19.49 26.32 -6.78
CA ASP A 76 -20.78 26.96 -6.50
C ASP A 76 -20.65 28.08 -5.46
N LEU A 77 -19.52 28.17 -4.74
CA LEU A 77 -19.28 29.20 -3.73
C LEU A 77 -18.76 30.50 -4.36
N SER A 78 -19.27 31.63 -3.87
CA SER A 78 -18.75 32.92 -4.33
C SER A 78 -17.44 33.26 -3.63
N SER A 79 -16.62 34.14 -4.23
CA SER A 79 -15.37 34.58 -3.61
C SER A 79 -15.54 35.26 -2.25
N GLY A 80 -16.76 35.72 -1.91
CA GLY A 80 -17.08 36.30 -0.61
C GLY A 80 -17.44 35.27 0.46
N ASP A 81 -17.71 34.02 0.06
CA ASP A 81 -18.02 32.89 0.93
C ASP A 81 -16.75 32.11 1.32
N LEU A 82 -15.60 32.47 0.74
CA LEU A 82 -14.31 31.84 0.94
C LEU A 82 -13.36 32.76 1.73
N ILE A 83 -12.64 32.18 2.67
CA ILE A 83 -11.51 32.78 3.40
C ILE A 83 -10.23 32.04 3.06
N ASN A 84 -9.07 32.66 3.34
CA ASN A 84 -7.81 31.93 3.29
C ASN A 84 -7.81 30.83 4.34
N LEU A 85 -7.08 29.75 4.08
CA LEU A 85 -6.89 28.67 5.05
C LEU A 85 -6.46 29.26 6.43
N PRO A 86 -7.23 29.04 7.50
CA PRO A 86 -6.91 29.55 8.83
C PRO A 86 -5.57 29.01 9.33
N PHE A 87 -4.86 29.77 10.16
CA PHE A 87 -3.62 29.30 10.78
C PHE A 87 -3.92 28.09 11.69
N TYR A 88 -3.13 27.04 11.55
CA TYR A 88 -3.21 25.83 12.37
C TYR A 88 -2.49 26.07 13.71
N ASP A 89 -3.26 26.32 14.77
CA ASP A 89 -2.76 26.45 16.15
C ASP A 89 -3.41 25.39 17.06
N PRO A 90 -2.68 24.34 17.46
CA PRO A 90 -3.18 23.30 18.37
C PRO A 90 -3.69 23.83 19.73
N ALA A 91 -3.18 24.98 20.20
CA ALA A 91 -3.66 25.60 21.44
C ALA A 91 -5.06 26.21 21.27
N GLU A 92 -5.35 26.80 20.11
CA GLU A 92 -6.68 27.30 19.78
C GLU A 92 -7.64 26.16 19.45
N LEU A 93 -7.19 25.15 18.69
CA LEU A 93 -8.00 23.99 18.30
C LEU A 93 -8.55 23.20 19.49
N LYS A 94 -7.80 23.08 20.60
CA LYS A 94 -8.30 22.41 21.82
C LYS A 94 -9.12 23.28 22.77
N SER A 95 -9.18 24.59 22.54
CA SER A 95 -9.85 25.54 23.45
C SER A 95 -11.38 25.37 23.47
N SER A 96 -12.04 25.67 24.59
CA SER A 96 -13.51 25.65 24.62
C SER A 96 -14.09 26.82 23.83
N THR A 97 -15.14 26.56 23.05
CA THR A 97 -15.89 27.59 22.33
C THR A 97 -16.87 28.37 23.20
N ASP A 98 -17.10 27.97 24.46
CA ASP A 98 -18.10 28.57 25.36
C ASP A 98 -17.85 30.05 25.66
N ALA A 99 -16.57 30.45 25.66
CA ALA A 99 -16.15 31.83 25.92
C ALA A 99 -16.17 32.72 24.67
N LEU A 100 -16.31 32.13 23.47
CA LEU A 100 -16.25 32.83 22.20
C LEU A 100 -17.57 33.58 21.95
N GLN A 101 -17.49 34.82 21.48
CA GLN A 101 -18.65 35.66 21.19
C GLN A 101 -19.04 35.56 19.72
N TRP A 102 -20.34 35.39 19.43
CA TRP A 102 -20.83 35.39 18.06
C TRP A 102 -20.75 36.79 17.44
N GLY A 103 -20.25 36.88 16.20
CA GLY A 103 -20.11 38.13 15.46
C GLY A 103 -18.87 38.95 15.85
N ASN A 104 -18.00 38.43 16.71
CA ASN A 104 -16.65 38.95 16.91
C ASN A 104 -15.73 38.32 15.88
N ALA A 105 -14.95 39.15 15.17
CA ALA A 105 -14.08 38.67 14.09
C ALA A 105 -13.00 37.68 14.56
N ALA A 106 -12.33 37.94 15.68
CA ALA A 106 -11.29 37.06 16.21
C ALA A 106 -11.88 35.74 16.73
N ASP A 107 -13.04 35.80 17.39
CA ASP A 107 -13.73 34.59 17.85
C ASP A 107 -14.28 33.76 16.68
N ASN A 108 -14.66 34.41 15.57
CA ASN A 108 -15.07 33.73 14.35
C ASN A 108 -13.89 33.06 13.65
N GLU A 109 -12.70 33.67 13.67
CA GLU A 109 -11.47 33.07 13.16
C GLU A 109 -11.15 31.74 13.88
N ILE A 110 -11.22 31.74 15.22
CA ILE A 110 -11.03 30.53 16.04
C ILE A 110 -12.08 29.45 15.70
N ARG A 111 -13.35 29.84 15.50
CA ARG A 111 -14.40 28.89 15.10
C ARG A 111 -14.16 28.33 13.71
N ASN A 112 -13.78 29.16 12.75
CA ASN A 112 -13.46 28.72 11.40
C ASN A 112 -12.27 27.78 11.39
N ALA A 113 -11.21 28.06 12.15
CA ALA A 113 -10.07 27.14 12.30
C ALA A 113 -10.51 25.78 12.85
N LYS A 114 -11.32 25.75 13.92
CA LYS A 114 -11.84 24.50 14.50
C LYS A 114 -12.73 23.69 13.56
N ILE A 115 -13.55 24.34 12.74
CA ILE A 115 -14.40 23.64 11.76
C ILE A 115 -13.56 23.15 10.58
N THR A 116 -12.55 23.92 10.17
CA THR A 116 -11.67 23.58 9.06
C THR A 116 -10.76 22.42 9.39
N TYR A 117 -10.12 22.42 10.56
CA TYR A 117 -9.26 21.33 11.01
C TYR A 117 -10.04 20.35 11.87
N SER A 118 -10.87 19.52 11.22
CA SER A 118 -11.80 18.61 11.90
C SER A 118 -11.08 17.55 12.74
N VAL A 119 -9.97 17.03 12.23
CA VAL A 119 -9.10 16.10 12.95
C VAL A 119 -7.67 16.64 12.90
N PRO A 120 -7.11 17.08 14.04
CA PRO A 120 -5.74 17.57 14.09
C PRO A 120 -4.72 16.40 14.07
N TYR A 121 -3.43 16.72 13.94
CA TYR A 121 -2.36 15.73 13.88
C TYR A 121 -2.38 14.76 15.07
N MET A 122 -2.33 13.46 14.80
CA MET A 122 -2.46 12.38 15.80
C MET A 122 -3.76 12.48 16.61
N GLY A 123 -4.80 13.01 15.99
CA GLY A 123 -6.10 13.28 16.58
C GLY A 123 -6.98 12.03 16.72
N ASN A 124 -8.23 12.27 17.11
CA ASN A 124 -9.29 11.28 17.20
C ASN A 124 -10.58 11.84 16.55
N TYR A 125 -11.57 10.98 16.38
CA TYR A 125 -12.86 11.33 15.78
C TYR A 125 -13.90 11.86 16.79
N GLU A 126 -13.48 12.24 18.00
CA GLU A 126 -14.35 12.94 18.97
C GLU A 126 -14.50 14.44 18.65
N LEU A 127 -13.76 14.93 17.64
CA LEU A 127 -13.79 16.32 17.16
C LEU A 127 -13.50 17.35 18.27
N ASP A 128 -12.65 16.97 19.24
CA ASP A 128 -12.30 17.80 20.39
C ASP A 128 -11.11 18.75 20.13
N GLY A 129 -10.56 18.70 18.92
CA GLY A 129 -9.46 19.54 18.45
C GLY A 129 -8.14 19.30 19.17
N ARG A 130 -7.94 18.12 19.78
CA ARG A 130 -6.70 17.76 20.45
C ARG A 130 -5.78 16.94 19.56
N GLU A 131 -4.57 17.46 19.34
CA GLU A 131 -3.46 16.65 18.84
C GLU A 131 -3.10 15.54 19.82
N ASN A 132 -2.53 14.47 19.29
CA ASN A 132 -2.06 13.32 20.06
C ASN A 132 -3.16 12.71 20.96
N ALA A 133 -4.43 12.83 20.58
CA ALA A 133 -5.53 12.23 21.33
C ALA A 133 -5.94 10.86 20.76
N GLY A 134 -5.43 10.47 19.59
CA GLY A 134 -5.63 9.17 18.95
C GLY A 134 -4.42 8.78 18.09
N SER A 135 -4.67 8.04 17.01
CA SER A 135 -3.66 7.59 16.03
C SER A 135 -3.91 8.10 14.60
N HIS A 136 -4.78 9.10 14.41
CA HIS A 136 -4.99 9.72 13.11
C HIS A 136 -3.78 10.58 12.70
N LEU A 137 -2.85 10.02 11.93
CA LEU A 137 -1.56 10.67 11.61
C LEU A 137 -1.64 11.86 10.65
N ALA A 138 -2.75 12.05 9.97
CA ALA A 138 -2.96 13.21 9.10
C ALA A 138 -3.67 14.36 9.82
N VAL A 139 -3.66 15.52 9.17
CA VAL A 139 -4.61 16.60 9.46
C VAL A 139 -5.74 16.55 8.44
N ASP A 140 -6.97 16.39 8.92
CA ASP A 140 -8.16 16.48 8.07
C ASP A 140 -8.57 17.94 7.93
N ILE A 141 -8.47 18.43 6.70
CA ILE A 141 -8.85 19.79 6.32
C ILE A 141 -10.21 19.72 5.64
N LYS A 142 -11.26 20.07 6.37
CA LYS A 142 -12.63 20.14 5.86
C LYS A 142 -12.72 21.17 4.74
N VAL A 143 -13.10 20.70 3.56
CA VAL A 143 -13.28 21.49 2.34
C VAL A 143 -14.39 20.89 1.48
N PRO A 144 -15.12 21.70 0.69
CA PRO A 144 -16.01 21.21 -0.36
C PRO A 144 -15.33 20.27 -1.36
N SER A 145 -16.08 19.40 -2.03
CA SER A 145 -15.58 18.72 -3.24
C SER A 145 -15.22 19.75 -4.31
N GLY A 146 -14.19 19.47 -5.10
CA GLY A 146 -13.68 20.37 -6.13
C GLY A 146 -12.76 21.48 -5.61
N THR A 147 -12.36 21.47 -4.33
CA THR A 147 -11.45 22.49 -3.81
C THR A 147 -10.04 22.25 -4.37
N PRO A 148 -9.39 23.26 -4.98
CA PRO A 148 -8.04 23.10 -5.51
C PRO A 148 -7.02 22.65 -4.46
N VAL A 149 -6.27 21.59 -4.77
CA VAL A 149 -5.21 21.02 -3.94
C VAL A 149 -3.85 21.24 -4.61
N TYR A 150 -2.86 21.66 -3.82
CA TYR A 150 -1.55 22.09 -4.29
C TYR A 150 -0.39 21.29 -3.69
N ALA A 151 0.65 21.07 -4.48
CA ALA A 151 1.93 20.54 -4.01
C ALA A 151 2.53 21.51 -2.98
N ILE A 152 2.84 21.00 -1.77
CA ILE A 152 3.33 21.86 -0.69
C ILE A 152 4.76 22.36 -0.93
N ALA A 153 5.54 21.65 -1.73
CA ALA A 153 6.92 21.98 -2.06
C ALA A 153 7.31 21.31 -3.38
N ASN A 154 8.51 21.64 -3.88
CA ASN A 154 9.09 20.97 -5.04
C ASN A 154 9.26 19.48 -4.75
N GLY A 155 8.93 18.62 -5.70
CA GLY A 155 8.98 17.18 -5.49
C GLY A 155 8.77 16.36 -6.75
N THR A 156 8.80 15.05 -6.58
CA THR A 156 8.43 14.09 -7.62
C THR A 156 7.21 13.31 -7.17
N VAL A 157 6.19 13.23 -8.02
CA VAL A 157 5.03 12.38 -7.76
C VAL A 157 5.48 10.92 -7.86
N ILE A 158 5.43 10.19 -6.74
CA ILE A 158 5.83 8.77 -6.69
C ILE A 158 4.64 7.82 -6.67
N LYS A 159 3.44 8.35 -6.38
CA LYS A 159 2.19 7.58 -6.40
C LYS A 159 1.04 8.47 -6.83
N SER A 160 0.20 7.96 -7.73
CA SER A 160 -1.08 8.57 -8.08
C SER A 160 -2.06 7.47 -8.43
N SER A 161 -2.91 7.09 -7.47
CA SER A 161 -3.73 5.88 -7.61
C SER A 161 -5.09 6.00 -6.92
N MET A 162 -6.05 5.20 -7.39
CA MET A 162 -7.40 5.12 -6.84
C MET A 162 -7.59 3.76 -6.17
N ILE A 163 -7.93 3.78 -4.88
CA ILE A 163 -8.39 2.61 -4.14
C ILE A 163 -9.85 2.83 -3.68
N THR A 164 -10.66 1.76 -3.64
CA THR A 164 -12.10 1.87 -3.35
C THR A 164 -12.43 2.05 -1.87
N SER A 165 -11.46 1.83 -0.97
CA SER A 165 -11.56 1.97 0.49
C SER A 165 -10.33 2.73 1.02
N GLY A 166 -10.26 3.02 2.32
CA GLY A 166 -9.17 3.77 2.93
C GLY A 166 -8.97 5.15 2.29
N PHE A 167 -7.76 5.43 1.83
CA PHE A 167 -7.34 6.74 1.30
C PHE A 167 -8.07 7.22 0.03
N GLY A 168 -8.81 6.36 -0.67
CA GLY A 168 -9.51 6.76 -1.89
C GLY A 168 -8.56 7.09 -3.04
N HIS A 169 -8.91 8.13 -3.80
CA HIS A 169 -8.00 8.68 -4.80
C HIS A 169 -6.92 9.48 -4.06
N HIS A 170 -5.65 9.13 -4.26
CA HIS A 170 -4.55 9.72 -3.52
C HIS A 170 -3.29 9.94 -4.35
N ILE A 171 -2.53 10.95 -3.94
CA ILE A 171 -1.24 11.33 -4.52
C ILE A 171 -0.20 11.27 -3.41
N VAL A 172 0.99 10.76 -3.72
CA VAL A 172 2.18 10.86 -2.86
C VAL A 172 3.30 11.56 -3.63
N ILE A 173 3.85 12.61 -3.03
CA ILE A 173 4.98 13.37 -3.57
C ILE A 173 6.18 13.15 -2.67
N GLN A 174 7.24 12.57 -3.22
CA GLN A 174 8.53 12.49 -2.56
C GLN A 174 9.25 13.84 -2.68
N HIS A 175 9.84 14.25 -1.57
CA HIS A 175 10.63 15.45 -1.49
C HIS A 175 12.00 15.15 -0.90
N ASN A 176 13.05 15.43 -1.67
CA ASN A 176 14.42 15.29 -1.23
C ASN A 176 14.92 16.59 -0.58
N ASP A 177 15.93 16.45 0.28
CA ASP A 177 16.61 17.55 0.96
C ASP A 177 15.67 18.46 1.79
N PHE A 178 14.59 17.88 2.34
CA PHE A 178 13.72 18.60 3.26
C PHE A 178 14.44 18.81 4.60
N PRO A 179 14.37 20.01 5.20
CA PRO A 179 14.90 20.22 6.55
C PRO A 179 14.08 19.42 7.57
N THR A 180 14.72 18.99 8.65
CA THR A 180 14.01 18.33 9.75
C THR A 180 13.46 19.37 10.72
N LEU A 181 12.30 19.13 11.35
CA LEU A 181 11.70 20.07 12.30
C LEU A 181 12.53 20.29 13.58
N ASP A 182 13.43 19.36 13.89
CA ASP A 182 14.26 19.38 15.10
C ASP A 182 15.69 19.91 14.85
N ASP A 183 16.16 19.87 13.60
CA ASP A 183 17.48 20.35 13.19
C ASP A 183 17.47 20.89 11.75
N ASP A 184 17.46 22.22 11.61
CA ASP A 184 17.54 22.94 10.33
C ASP A 184 18.85 22.71 9.55
N SER A 185 19.85 22.05 10.16
CA SER A 185 21.10 21.67 9.49
C SER A 185 21.09 20.23 8.97
N ALA A 186 20.12 19.43 9.39
CA ALA A 186 19.86 18.09 8.88
C ALA A 186 18.81 18.16 7.77
N SER A 187 18.92 17.24 6.82
CA SER A 187 17.91 17.06 5.78
C SER A 187 17.56 15.59 5.63
N GLU A 188 16.31 15.34 5.28
CA GLU A 188 15.76 14.00 5.07
C GLU A 188 14.87 13.96 3.83
N THR A 189 14.48 12.75 3.44
CA THR A 189 13.44 12.53 2.44
C THR A 189 12.10 12.45 3.16
N LEU A 190 11.17 13.33 2.79
CA LEU A 190 9.79 13.29 3.28
C LEU A 190 8.81 13.04 2.13
N TYR A 191 7.65 12.49 2.47
CA TYR A 191 6.61 12.12 1.53
C TYR A 191 5.31 12.81 1.92
N SER A 192 4.88 13.81 1.14
CA SER A 192 3.58 14.42 1.36
C SER A 192 2.50 13.60 0.64
N SER A 193 1.44 13.25 1.37
CA SER A 193 0.32 12.51 0.80
C SER A 193 -0.99 13.27 0.91
N TYR A 194 -1.77 13.19 -0.15
CA TYR A 194 -3.03 13.90 -0.37
C TYR A 194 -4.10 12.89 -0.70
N SER A 195 -5.04 12.69 0.22
CA SER A 195 -6.01 11.60 0.14
C SER A 195 -7.45 12.12 0.11
N HIS A 196 -8.37 11.23 -0.27
CA HIS A 196 -9.79 11.52 -0.52
C HIS A 196 -10.01 12.51 -1.68
N MET A 197 -9.10 12.53 -2.65
CA MET A 197 -9.15 13.41 -3.82
C MET A 197 -10.36 13.09 -4.70
N GLY A 198 -10.80 14.08 -5.48
CA GLY A 198 -11.80 13.94 -6.54
C GLY A 198 -11.08 13.73 -7.87
N ASP A 199 -10.79 14.84 -8.55
CA ASP A 199 -9.98 14.86 -9.76
C ASP A 199 -8.48 15.00 -9.42
N VAL A 200 -7.62 14.31 -10.18
CA VAL A 200 -6.16 14.36 -10.05
C VAL A 200 -5.55 14.75 -11.40
N TYR A 201 -4.58 15.65 -11.36
CA TYR A 201 -4.00 16.30 -12.55
C TYR A 201 -2.55 15.94 -12.83
N VAL A 202 -1.94 15.17 -11.92
CA VAL A 202 -0.56 14.72 -12.03
C VAL A 202 -0.51 13.20 -12.11
N SER A 203 0.55 12.68 -12.71
CA SER A 203 0.82 11.26 -12.84
C SER A 203 2.15 10.91 -12.16
N GLU A 204 2.35 9.63 -11.89
CA GLU A 204 3.63 9.15 -11.36
C GLU A 204 4.78 9.55 -12.28
N GLY A 205 5.75 10.24 -11.70
CA GLY A 205 6.93 10.77 -12.37
C GLY A 205 6.89 12.21 -12.81
N ASP A 206 5.77 12.89 -12.61
CA ASP A 206 5.74 14.32 -12.76
C ASP A 206 6.61 14.99 -11.70
N ILE A 207 7.45 15.91 -12.15
CA ILE A 207 8.11 16.89 -11.29
C ILE A 207 7.11 18.01 -11.08
N VAL A 208 6.86 18.35 -9.82
CA VAL A 208 5.97 19.43 -9.42
C VAL A 208 6.77 20.48 -8.68
N ASP A 209 6.47 21.74 -8.94
CA ASP A 209 6.99 22.86 -8.18
C ASP A 209 6.05 23.19 -7.02
N LYS A 210 6.59 23.82 -5.97
CA LYS A 210 5.80 24.36 -4.86
C LYS A 210 4.65 25.22 -5.39
N GLY A 211 3.43 24.85 -5.04
CA GLY A 211 2.21 25.58 -5.41
C GLY A 211 1.63 25.19 -6.77
N ASP A 212 2.17 24.18 -7.44
CA ASP A 212 1.48 23.57 -8.57
C ASP A 212 0.19 22.90 -8.09
N GLN A 213 -0.89 23.11 -8.84
CA GLN A 213 -2.17 22.44 -8.56
C GLN A 213 -2.07 20.99 -9.03
N ILE A 214 -2.23 20.06 -8.10
CA ILE A 214 -2.07 18.62 -8.33
C ILE A 214 -3.41 17.89 -8.47
N GLY A 215 -4.51 18.54 -8.09
CA GLY A 215 -5.85 18.01 -8.22
C GLY A 215 -6.88 18.83 -7.46
N GLU A 216 -7.97 18.17 -7.10
CA GLU A 216 -9.08 18.74 -6.33
C GLU A 216 -9.50 17.78 -5.21
N SER A 217 -9.97 18.32 -4.10
CA SER A 217 -10.56 17.52 -3.01
C SER A 217 -11.82 16.80 -3.47
N GLY A 218 -12.12 15.67 -2.84
CA GLY A 218 -13.31 14.89 -3.14
C GLY A 218 -13.89 14.24 -1.90
N ASN A 219 -14.52 13.09 -2.11
CA ASN A 219 -15.11 12.25 -1.08
C ASN A 219 -15.00 10.78 -1.48
N THR A 220 -13.77 10.34 -1.73
CA THR A 220 -13.43 8.97 -2.18
C THR A 220 -12.89 8.13 -1.03
N GLY A 221 -12.89 6.81 -1.16
CA GLY A 221 -12.41 5.90 -0.11
C GLY A 221 -13.35 5.83 1.10
N THR A 222 -12.81 5.87 2.32
CA THR A 222 -13.57 5.83 3.59
C THR A 222 -14.03 7.20 4.09
N ALA A 223 -13.85 8.27 3.30
CA ALA A 223 -14.32 9.61 3.65
C ALA A 223 -15.85 9.62 3.85
N THR A 224 -16.29 10.15 4.98
CA THR A 224 -17.73 10.28 5.29
C THR A 224 -18.32 11.61 4.83
N THR A 225 -17.47 12.62 4.66
CA THR A 225 -17.80 13.94 4.12
C THR A 225 -16.61 14.48 3.33
N PRO A 226 -16.81 15.39 2.36
CA PRO A 226 -15.69 16.02 1.65
C PRO A 226 -14.68 16.68 2.60
N HIS A 227 -13.40 16.30 2.45
CA HIS A 227 -12.24 16.87 3.13
C HIS A 227 -10.96 16.46 2.40
N LEU A 228 -9.86 17.13 2.71
CA LEU A 228 -8.51 16.69 2.35
C LEU A 228 -7.86 16.04 3.57
N HIS A 229 -7.50 14.76 3.44
CA HIS A 229 -6.63 14.08 4.39
C HIS A 229 -5.19 14.32 3.98
N PHE A 230 -4.47 15.14 4.75
CA PHE A 230 -3.12 15.60 4.43
C PHE A 230 -2.10 15.11 5.46
N GLN A 231 -1.13 14.31 5.00
CA GLN A 231 -0.08 13.73 5.86
C GLN A 231 1.31 13.95 5.28
N ILE A 232 2.31 13.90 6.17
CA ILE A 232 3.73 13.85 5.80
C ILE A 232 4.34 12.65 6.50
N ASP A 233 4.86 11.71 5.72
CA ASP A 233 5.58 10.53 6.18
C ASP A 233 7.09 10.76 6.03
N ASN A 234 7.91 10.15 6.87
CA ASN A 234 9.36 10.09 6.70
C ASN A 234 9.79 8.75 6.10
N ASP A 235 11.08 8.61 5.79
CA ASP A 235 11.64 7.42 5.14
C ASP A 235 11.62 6.15 6.01
N GLU A 236 11.36 6.26 7.32
CA GLU A 236 11.16 5.10 8.20
C GLU A 236 9.74 4.52 8.09
N ALA A 237 8.82 5.22 7.43
CA ALA A 237 7.47 4.71 7.22
C ALA A 237 7.52 3.49 6.27
N PRO A 238 6.91 2.35 6.65
CA PRO A 238 7.01 1.12 5.86
C PRO A 238 6.40 1.22 4.44
N TRP A 239 5.48 2.16 4.21
CA TRP A 239 4.87 2.43 2.92
C TRP A 239 4.24 3.83 2.91
N HIS A 240 3.90 4.35 1.73
CA HIS A 240 3.30 5.68 1.55
C HIS A 240 2.00 5.63 0.70
N PRO A 241 0.91 6.31 1.10
CA PRO A 241 0.70 6.91 2.43
C PRO A 241 0.68 5.86 3.54
N TYR A 242 1.37 6.11 4.64
CA TYR A 242 1.39 5.20 5.79
C TYR A 242 0.08 5.22 6.57
N TRP A 243 -0.30 4.07 7.14
CA TRP A 243 -1.41 3.95 8.10
C TRP A 243 -1.00 3.01 9.26
N PRO A 244 -1.32 3.33 10.53
CA PRO A 244 -0.59 2.75 11.66
C PRO A 244 -1.12 1.40 12.16
N PHE A 245 -2.21 0.89 11.57
CA PHE A 245 -2.76 -0.43 11.90
C PHE A 245 -3.66 -0.94 10.78
N THR A 246 -3.75 -2.26 10.63
CA THR A 246 -4.68 -2.92 9.71
C THR A 246 -6.04 -3.13 10.37
N TRP A 247 -7.06 -3.45 9.55
CA TRP A 247 -8.38 -3.86 10.06
C TRP A 247 -8.30 -5.11 10.95
N ALA A 248 -7.39 -6.04 10.64
CA ALA A 248 -7.13 -7.22 11.44
C ALA A 248 -6.58 -6.85 12.82
N GLU A 249 -5.60 -5.94 12.91
CA GLU A 249 -5.05 -5.49 14.19
C GLU A 249 -6.09 -4.73 15.04
N ALA A 250 -6.99 -3.97 14.41
CA ALA A 250 -8.12 -3.35 15.11
C ALA A 250 -9.11 -4.40 15.64
N SER A 251 -9.48 -5.38 14.80
CA SER A 251 -10.38 -6.48 15.16
C SER A 251 -9.82 -7.36 16.28
N ASP A 252 -8.53 -7.68 16.23
CA ASP A 252 -7.80 -8.44 17.26
C ASP A 252 -7.76 -7.69 18.59
N ALA A 253 -7.70 -6.36 18.55
CA ALA A 253 -7.85 -5.50 19.73
C ALA A 253 -9.31 -5.41 20.22
N GLY A 254 -10.28 -5.98 19.49
CA GLY A 254 -11.71 -5.91 19.79
C GLY A 254 -12.34 -4.55 19.46
N LEU A 255 -11.75 -3.80 18.52
CA LEU A 255 -12.13 -2.44 18.16
C LEU A 255 -12.58 -2.39 16.70
N ASP A 256 -13.62 -1.61 16.40
CA ASP A 256 -13.83 -1.13 15.03
C ASP A 256 -12.78 -0.06 14.67
N PHE A 257 -12.67 0.29 13.39
CA PHE A 257 -11.66 1.25 12.92
C PHE A 257 -11.71 2.61 13.61
N PHE A 258 -12.90 3.19 13.80
CA PHE A 258 -13.04 4.49 14.44
C PHE A 258 -12.64 4.42 15.91
N SER A 259 -13.04 3.34 16.58
CA SER A 259 -12.64 3.04 17.95
C SER A 259 -11.11 2.84 18.05
N ALA A 260 -10.48 2.15 17.11
CA ALA A 260 -9.03 1.95 17.06
C ALA A 260 -8.26 3.27 16.90
N VAL A 261 -8.75 4.19 16.05
CA VAL A 261 -8.19 5.56 15.95
C VAL A 261 -8.34 6.30 17.28
N ASN A 262 -9.53 6.27 17.88
CA ASN A 262 -9.82 6.97 19.12
C ASN A 262 -8.99 6.45 20.31
N GLU A 263 -8.75 5.15 20.37
CA GLU A 263 -7.91 4.51 21.39
C GLU A 263 -6.41 4.65 21.12
N GLY A 264 -6.03 5.07 19.90
CA GLY A 264 -4.64 5.30 19.51
C GLY A 264 -3.87 4.02 19.19
N LEU A 265 -4.52 3.02 18.59
CA LEU A 265 -3.84 1.82 18.08
C LEU A 265 -2.74 2.23 17.08
N GLY A 266 -1.56 1.64 17.19
CA GLY A 266 -0.41 1.95 16.31
C GLY A 266 0.24 3.32 16.50
N LYS A 267 -0.24 4.13 17.46
CA LYS A 267 0.21 5.52 17.69
C LYS A 267 1.72 5.70 17.84
N SER A 268 2.38 4.79 18.57
CA SER A 268 3.83 4.88 18.78
C SER A 268 4.62 4.70 17.49
N GLN A 269 4.11 3.94 16.54
CA GLN A 269 4.74 3.79 15.23
C GLN A 269 4.46 4.99 14.34
N ALA A 270 3.21 5.47 14.29
CA ALA A 270 2.86 6.71 13.60
C ALA A 270 3.77 7.88 14.05
N LEU A 271 3.92 8.11 15.36
CA LEU A 271 4.79 9.18 15.88
C LEU A 271 6.27 9.08 15.49
N ARG A 272 6.75 7.89 15.08
CA ARG A 272 8.13 7.70 14.60
C ARG A 272 8.26 7.89 13.10
N THR A 273 7.17 7.67 12.37
CA THR A 273 7.18 7.53 10.90
C THR A 273 6.51 8.71 10.19
N THR A 274 5.94 9.64 10.94
CA THR A 274 5.19 10.78 10.39
C THR A 274 5.57 12.08 11.07
N GLU A 275 5.52 13.16 10.30
CA GLU A 275 5.71 14.52 10.78
C GLU A 275 4.39 15.27 10.90
N ASN A 276 4.31 16.23 11.82
CA ASN A 276 3.13 17.08 11.92
C ASN A 276 3.03 17.97 10.67
N PRO A 277 2.05 17.72 9.77
CA PRO A 277 2.12 18.23 8.41
C PRO A 277 1.88 19.73 8.37
N MET A 278 0.94 20.23 9.19
CA MET A 278 0.65 21.68 9.25
C MET A 278 1.70 22.45 10.04
N LYS A 279 2.33 21.84 11.06
CA LYS A 279 3.49 22.45 11.73
C LYS A 279 4.65 22.62 10.73
N PHE A 280 4.97 21.57 9.98
CA PHE A 280 6.00 21.58 8.95
C PHE A 280 5.74 22.67 7.90
N VAL A 281 4.55 22.65 7.31
CA VAL A 281 4.15 23.61 6.27
C VAL A 281 4.22 25.05 6.78
N GLN A 282 3.81 25.33 8.01
CA GLN A 282 3.84 26.69 8.57
C GLN A 282 5.23 27.17 8.97
N GLU A 283 6.12 26.28 9.42
CA GLU A 283 7.50 26.62 9.77
C GLU A 283 8.27 27.13 8.54
N TYR A 284 8.15 26.42 7.42
CA TYR A 284 8.95 26.69 6.22
C TYR A 284 8.29 27.58 5.16
N MET A 285 7.07 28.08 5.43
CA MET A 285 6.31 28.94 4.52
C MET A 285 7.00 30.29 4.20
N ASN A 286 7.87 30.77 5.11
CA ASN A 286 8.54 32.07 5.00
C ASN A 286 10.06 31.97 4.68
N SER A 287 10.58 30.77 4.41
CA SER A 287 12.02 30.51 4.31
C SER A 287 12.71 31.11 3.06
N SER A 288 11.97 31.62 2.07
CA SER A 288 12.53 32.19 0.81
C SER A 288 13.20 33.57 0.95
N SER A 289 13.63 34.00 2.15
CA SER A 289 14.18 35.35 2.39
C SER A 289 15.67 35.40 2.76
N THR A 290 16.51 34.40 2.51
CA THR A 290 17.97 34.56 2.79
C THR A 290 18.93 33.70 1.96
N ARG A 291 18.85 33.75 0.62
CA ARG A 291 20.00 33.38 -0.23
C ARG A 291 20.15 34.36 -1.41
N SER A 292 20.64 35.57 -1.10
CA SER A 292 21.18 36.48 -2.11
C SER A 292 22.61 36.88 -1.76
N SER A 293 23.52 36.37 -2.58
CA SER A 293 24.82 36.94 -2.98
C SER A 293 25.53 37.93 -2.05
N SER A 294 26.64 37.50 -1.46
CA SER A 294 27.82 38.37 -1.34
C SER A 294 29.10 37.58 -1.66
N LYS A 295 29.47 37.62 -2.94
CA LYS A 295 30.89 37.57 -3.32
C LYS A 295 31.58 38.79 -2.72
N SER A 296 32.51 38.59 -1.79
CA SER A 296 33.54 39.60 -1.50
C SER A 296 34.91 38.96 -1.54
N ASN A 297 35.63 39.38 -2.57
CA ASN A 297 37.05 39.22 -2.90
C ASN A 297 38.01 38.89 -1.75
N ASP A 298 38.89 37.93 -2.07
CA ASP A 298 40.27 37.86 -1.60
C ASP A 298 41.00 39.20 -1.70
N ARG A 299 41.77 39.53 -0.66
CA ARG A 299 43.15 39.99 -0.80
C ARG A 299 43.88 39.97 0.55
N ASP A 300 45.01 39.29 0.50
CA ASP A 300 46.10 39.25 1.47
C ASP A 300 46.55 40.65 1.92
N GLU A 301 47.00 40.77 3.17
CA GLU A 301 48.38 41.14 3.49
C GLU A 301 48.64 41.05 5.01
N ASP A 302 49.82 40.50 5.31
CA ASP A 302 50.42 40.13 6.59
C ASP A 302 50.66 41.30 7.55
N GLU A 303 50.81 41.00 8.84
CA GLU A 303 52.00 41.35 9.67
C GLU A 303 51.72 41.02 11.17
N ASP A 304 52.20 39.84 11.58
CA ASP A 304 53.18 39.57 12.65
C ASP A 304 53.13 40.22 14.05
N GLU A 305 53.46 39.32 15.02
CA GLU A 305 54.05 39.50 16.36
C GLU A 305 53.14 40.00 17.50
N ASP A 306 53.20 39.51 18.74
CA ASP A 306 53.69 38.28 19.41
C ASP A 306 53.33 38.49 20.90
N ASP A 307 53.18 37.39 21.64
CA ASP A 307 53.40 37.24 23.09
C ASP A 307 52.52 38.03 24.10
N ASP A 308 51.71 37.31 24.89
CA ASP A 308 52.17 36.75 26.18
C ASP A 308 50.99 36.09 26.93
N ASP A 309 51.23 34.83 27.33
CA ASP A 309 50.43 34.00 28.23
C ASP A 309 50.47 34.49 29.68
N GLU A 310 49.45 34.15 30.46
CA GLU A 310 49.63 33.66 31.84
C GLU A 310 48.39 32.82 32.25
N ASP A 311 48.54 31.49 32.20
CA ASP A 311 48.53 30.55 33.33
C ASP A 311 47.57 30.84 34.51
N THR A 312 46.96 29.91 35.24
CA THR A 312 46.93 28.44 35.37
C THR A 312 45.88 28.17 36.46
N ASP A 313 45.43 26.93 36.68
CA ASP A 313 45.98 26.10 37.76
C ASP A 313 45.13 24.88 38.18
N SER A 314 45.80 23.73 38.09
CA SER A 314 45.89 22.67 39.10
C SER A 314 44.70 21.74 39.41
N ALA A 315 44.93 20.42 39.25
CA ALA A 315 45.58 19.63 40.32
C ALA A 315 45.85 18.14 39.97
N ARG A 316 47.15 17.77 40.06
CA ARG A 316 47.78 16.57 40.68
C ARG A 316 47.34 15.13 40.28
N SER A 317 48.21 14.31 39.64
CA SER A 317 49.44 13.61 40.12
C SER A 317 49.15 12.33 40.94
N GLN A 318 49.87 11.21 40.89
CA GLN A 318 51.07 10.76 40.18
C GLN A 318 51.22 9.24 40.44
N SER A 319 51.91 8.56 39.53
CA SER A 319 52.42 7.17 39.57
C SER A 319 53.31 6.83 40.77
N TYR A 320 53.50 5.54 41.11
CA TYR A 320 54.82 4.86 41.09
C TYR A 320 54.84 3.39 41.60
N VAL A 321 55.68 2.59 40.90
CA VAL A 321 56.49 1.42 41.32
C VAL A 321 55.85 0.02 41.40
N SER A 322 56.58 -0.90 40.76
CA SER A 322 56.48 -2.37 40.67
C SER A 322 57.06 -3.09 41.89
N ASP A 323 56.60 -4.33 42.13
CA ASP A 323 57.43 -5.56 42.19
C ASP A 323 56.68 -6.71 42.92
N ASP A 324 56.74 -7.89 42.29
CA ASP A 324 56.76 -9.27 42.79
C ASP A 324 55.94 -9.69 44.04
N VAL A 325 55.13 -10.75 43.92
CA VAL A 325 55.13 -11.96 44.78
C VAL A 325 54.28 -13.07 44.11
N GLU A 326 54.82 -14.30 44.09
CA GLU A 326 54.17 -15.56 43.69
C GLU A 326 53.33 -16.20 44.81
N GLU A 327 52.47 -17.14 44.37
CA GLU A 327 51.89 -18.31 45.06
C GLU A 327 50.50 -18.21 45.77
N GLU A 328 49.60 -19.05 45.23
CA GLU A 328 48.62 -19.95 45.86
C GLU A 328 47.57 -19.39 46.84
N ASP A 329 46.30 -19.36 46.43
CA ASP A 329 45.32 -20.44 46.65
C ASP A 329 43.88 -19.96 46.38
N ASP A 330 43.12 -20.81 45.71
CA ASP A 330 41.66 -20.98 45.67
C ASP A 330 40.76 -19.83 46.13
N ASP A 331 40.05 -19.20 45.18
CA ASP A 331 38.62 -18.95 45.32
C ASP A 331 37.93 -19.03 43.96
N GLU A 332 36.98 -19.96 43.90
CA GLU A 332 36.08 -20.30 42.81
C GLU A 332 35.27 -19.08 42.36
N VAL A 333 35.61 -18.50 41.21
CA VAL A 333 34.72 -17.57 40.49
C VAL A 333 34.21 -18.30 39.27
N VAL A 334 32.92 -18.63 39.34
CA VAL A 334 32.07 -19.14 38.28
C VAL A 334 32.26 -18.25 37.05
N TYR A 335 32.75 -18.83 35.95
CA TYR A 335 32.51 -18.28 34.63
C TYR A 335 31.02 -18.45 34.38
N ASP A 336 30.25 -17.37 34.50
CA ASP A 336 28.95 -17.32 33.83
C ASP A 336 29.25 -17.28 32.34
N ASP A 337 28.62 -18.21 31.63
CA ASP A 337 28.77 -18.45 30.20
C ASP A 337 28.71 -17.13 29.43
N GLU A 338 29.71 -16.88 28.57
CA GLU A 338 29.50 -15.98 27.44
C GLU A 338 28.29 -16.55 26.69
N GLU A 339 27.13 -15.89 26.78
CA GLU A 339 26.04 -16.09 25.83
C GLU A 339 26.66 -15.92 24.44
N GLU A 340 26.84 -17.04 23.74
CA GLU A 340 26.91 -17.06 22.29
C GLU A 340 25.69 -16.26 21.82
N GLU A 341 25.89 -15.00 21.41
CA GLU A 341 24.87 -14.25 20.69
C GLU A 341 24.47 -15.12 19.50
N SER A 342 23.29 -15.73 19.58
CA SER A 342 22.74 -16.51 18.51
C SER A 342 22.63 -15.59 17.30
N LEU A 343 23.40 -15.89 16.24
CA LEU A 343 23.30 -15.18 14.97
C LEU A 343 21.82 -15.05 14.58
N PRO A 344 21.39 -13.89 14.04
CA PRO A 344 20.00 -13.68 13.68
C PRO A 344 19.53 -14.80 12.75
N GLU A 345 18.43 -15.46 13.10
CA GLU A 345 17.80 -16.45 12.23
C GLU A 345 16.83 -15.71 11.30
N LEU A 346 17.00 -15.90 9.98
CA LEU A 346 16.06 -15.45 8.93
C LEU A 346 14.62 -15.93 9.22
N ASP A 347 13.64 -15.05 9.04
CA ASP A 347 12.24 -15.28 9.38
C ASP A 347 11.30 -15.22 8.15
N LYS A 348 11.24 -14.06 7.50
CA LYS A 348 10.36 -13.81 6.36
C LYS A 348 11.07 -13.03 5.25
N PHE A 349 10.46 -13.04 4.08
CA PHE A 349 10.89 -12.24 2.93
C PHE A 349 9.69 -11.42 2.45
N GLU A 350 9.91 -10.22 1.98
CA GLU A 350 8.89 -9.41 1.31
C GLU A 350 9.32 -9.19 -0.12
N VAL A 351 8.36 -9.26 -1.04
CA VAL A 351 8.61 -9.06 -2.47
C VAL A 351 7.80 -7.88 -2.92
N GLU A 352 8.50 -6.88 -3.42
CA GLU A 352 7.90 -5.73 -4.05
C GLU A 352 8.09 -5.84 -5.55
N VAL A 353 6.99 -5.70 -6.30
CA VAL A 353 7.03 -5.69 -7.75
C VAL A 353 6.66 -4.30 -8.20
N SER A 354 7.57 -3.64 -8.91
CA SER A 354 7.41 -2.23 -9.23
C SER A 354 6.67 -2.07 -10.56
N GLY A 355 5.38 -1.71 -10.49
CA GLY A 355 4.60 -1.24 -11.63
C GLY A 355 3.52 -2.20 -12.14
N ASN A 356 2.83 -1.75 -13.17
CA ASN A 356 1.84 -2.49 -13.94
C ASN A 356 2.46 -2.90 -15.28
N PHE A 357 2.50 -4.19 -15.60
CA PHE A 357 3.27 -4.67 -16.76
C PHE A 357 2.36 -4.97 -17.95
N GLU A 358 2.68 -4.50 -19.15
CA GLU A 358 1.98 -4.94 -20.36
C GLU A 358 2.48 -6.32 -20.80
N LEU A 359 1.65 -7.12 -21.50
CA LEU A 359 2.08 -8.38 -22.11
C LEU A 359 3.30 -8.17 -23.04
N GLY A 360 4.40 -8.87 -22.79
CA GLY A 360 5.65 -8.75 -23.54
C GLY A 360 6.59 -7.64 -23.05
N SER A 361 6.36 -7.07 -21.87
CA SER A 361 7.21 -6.08 -21.21
C SER A 361 8.14 -6.72 -20.16
N THR A 362 9.18 -6.01 -19.74
CA THR A 362 10.08 -6.49 -18.68
C THR A 362 9.65 -5.87 -17.36
N GLY A 363 9.29 -6.69 -16.37
CA GLY A 363 9.01 -6.26 -15.02
C GLY A 363 10.22 -6.35 -14.10
N ALA A 364 10.22 -5.55 -13.04
CA ALA A 364 11.28 -5.50 -12.04
C ALA A 364 10.72 -5.77 -10.65
N PHE A 365 11.53 -6.38 -9.80
CA PHE A 365 11.14 -6.70 -8.43
C PHE A 365 12.32 -6.59 -7.46
N VAL A 366 11.96 -6.31 -6.21
CA VAL A 366 12.85 -6.28 -5.06
C VAL A 366 12.40 -7.34 -4.09
N VAL A 367 13.35 -8.05 -3.49
CA VAL A 367 13.11 -9.00 -2.42
C VAL A 367 13.90 -8.56 -1.21
N THR A 368 13.23 -8.36 -0.08
CA THR A 368 13.87 -8.01 1.19
C THR A 368 13.71 -9.16 2.17
N ALA A 369 14.80 -9.57 2.80
CA ALA A 369 14.84 -10.61 3.81
C ALA A 369 14.83 -9.98 5.21
N TYR A 370 14.06 -10.56 6.14
CA TYR A 370 13.92 -10.08 7.51
C TYR A 370 14.31 -11.18 8.50
N ASP A 371 14.88 -10.78 9.62
CA ASP A 371 15.13 -11.66 10.76
C ASP A 371 13.89 -11.83 11.65
N LYS A 372 13.97 -12.70 12.67
CA LYS A 372 12.87 -12.96 13.62
C LYS A 372 12.48 -11.76 14.50
N ARG A 373 13.26 -10.68 14.46
CA ARG A 373 12.97 -9.44 15.18
C ARG A 373 12.25 -8.44 14.28
N GLY A 374 12.11 -8.75 12.99
CA GLY A 374 11.49 -7.89 11.99
C GLY A 374 12.45 -6.88 11.38
N ASP A 375 13.76 -7.00 11.66
CA ASP A 375 14.80 -6.14 11.08
C ASP A 375 15.25 -6.71 9.72
N VAL A 376 15.64 -5.85 8.77
CA VAL A 376 16.22 -6.31 7.50
C VAL A 376 17.49 -7.11 7.80
N PHE A 377 17.60 -8.29 7.18
CA PHE A 377 18.65 -9.24 7.45
C PHE A 377 20.01 -8.67 7.01
N ALA A 378 20.82 -8.23 7.96
CA ALA A 378 21.99 -7.40 7.70
C ALA A 378 23.21 -8.11 7.07
N ASP A 379 23.09 -9.39 6.67
CA ASP A 379 24.18 -10.17 6.11
C ASP A 379 23.93 -10.53 4.64
N ASP A 380 25.02 -10.60 3.86
CA ASP A 380 25.01 -11.17 2.52
C ASP A 380 24.78 -12.69 2.57
N PHE A 381 23.90 -13.21 1.72
CA PHE A 381 23.73 -14.66 1.56
C PHE A 381 23.31 -15.06 0.15
N ASP A 382 23.66 -16.30 -0.22
CA ASP A 382 23.33 -16.89 -1.52
C ASP A 382 21.84 -17.28 -1.55
N GLY A 383 21.09 -16.82 -2.55
CA GLY A 383 19.68 -17.18 -2.78
C GLY A 383 19.40 -17.34 -4.28
N GLU A 384 18.34 -18.04 -4.63
CA GLU A 384 17.87 -18.15 -6.02
C GLU A 384 16.45 -17.57 -6.11
N VAL A 385 16.21 -16.75 -7.13
CA VAL A 385 14.86 -16.19 -7.36
C VAL A 385 14.30 -16.73 -8.66
N SER A 386 13.07 -17.23 -8.61
CA SER A 386 12.34 -17.76 -9.76
C SER A 386 11.05 -16.95 -9.99
N VAL A 387 10.55 -16.90 -11.22
CA VAL A 387 9.31 -16.19 -11.57
C VAL A 387 8.38 -17.13 -12.33
N TYR A 388 7.09 -17.13 -11.98
CA TYR A 388 6.09 -18.08 -12.46
C TYR A 388 4.89 -17.36 -13.08
N ASP A 389 4.36 -17.93 -14.18
CA ASP A 389 3.07 -17.54 -14.77
C ASP A 389 1.90 -18.33 -14.13
N ASP A 390 1.02 -17.62 -13.41
CA ASP A 390 -0.16 -18.20 -12.72
C ASP A 390 -1.28 -18.64 -13.69
N SER A 391 -1.23 -18.20 -14.96
CA SER A 391 -2.25 -18.45 -15.98
C SER A 391 -2.11 -19.85 -16.59
N ASN A 392 -0.88 -20.35 -16.70
CA ASN A 392 -0.56 -21.63 -17.37
C ASN A 392 0.45 -22.52 -16.66
N ASN A 393 1.00 -22.12 -15.50
CA ASN A 393 1.95 -22.89 -14.70
C ASN A 393 3.17 -23.37 -15.51
N VAL A 394 3.73 -22.48 -16.33
CA VAL A 394 4.97 -22.69 -17.10
C VAL A 394 6.10 -21.91 -16.42
N GLU A 395 7.21 -22.58 -16.10
CA GLU A 395 8.45 -21.96 -15.66
C GLU A 395 8.97 -21.03 -16.77
N LEU A 396 9.11 -19.73 -16.47
CA LEU A 396 9.70 -18.78 -17.42
C LEU A 396 11.16 -19.20 -17.67
N ASP A 397 11.57 -19.29 -18.95
CA ASP A 397 12.89 -19.81 -19.37
C ASP A 397 14.02 -19.12 -18.57
N GLU A 398 14.99 -19.87 -18.02
CA GLU A 398 16.11 -19.42 -17.14
C GLU A 398 16.94 -18.22 -17.65
N ARG A 399 16.62 -17.68 -18.83
CA ARG A 399 17.19 -16.46 -19.41
C ARG A 399 16.41 -15.19 -19.09
N SER A 400 15.24 -15.28 -18.46
CA SER A 400 14.39 -14.14 -18.14
C SER A 400 14.58 -13.59 -16.73
N VAL A 401 15.30 -14.28 -15.84
CA VAL A 401 15.58 -13.83 -14.47
C VAL A 401 17.10 -13.72 -14.31
N ASP A 402 17.60 -12.53 -13.98
CA ASP A 402 19.01 -12.38 -13.56
C ASP A 402 19.18 -13.16 -12.25
N ASN A 403 20.33 -13.80 -12.01
CA ASN A 403 20.55 -14.63 -10.81
C ASN A 403 21.76 -14.07 -10.04
N GLY A 404 21.59 -13.77 -8.74
CA GLY A 404 22.61 -13.11 -7.93
C GLY A 404 22.37 -13.23 -6.41
N ASP A 405 23.36 -12.80 -5.63
CA ASP A 405 23.34 -12.92 -4.16
C ASP A 405 22.52 -11.78 -3.51
N PHE A 406 21.91 -12.05 -2.35
CA PHE A 406 21.33 -11.00 -1.51
C PHE A 406 22.45 -10.13 -0.94
N LYS A 407 22.29 -8.81 -1.00
CA LYS A 407 23.18 -7.80 -0.43
C LYS A 407 22.48 -7.04 0.68
N ASP A 408 23.03 -7.09 1.88
CA ASP A 408 22.41 -6.52 3.09
C ASP A 408 20.93 -6.95 3.23
N GLY A 409 20.63 -8.22 2.93
CA GLY A 409 19.27 -8.77 2.99
C GLY A 409 18.38 -8.40 1.81
N VAL A 410 18.87 -7.69 0.79
CA VAL A 410 18.08 -7.24 -0.37
C VAL A 410 18.56 -7.89 -1.68
N TYR A 411 17.62 -8.31 -2.51
CA TYR A 411 17.85 -8.78 -3.88
C TYR A 411 17.02 -7.97 -4.86
N THR A 412 17.58 -7.67 -6.03
CA THR A 412 16.86 -6.97 -7.12
C THR A 412 16.95 -7.78 -8.39
N GLY A 413 15.80 -7.99 -9.04
CA GLY A 413 15.70 -8.82 -10.24
C GLY A 413 14.74 -8.25 -11.28
N SER A 414 14.70 -8.89 -12.45
CA SER A 414 13.74 -8.58 -13.51
C SER A 414 13.18 -9.87 -14.12
N PHE A 415 12.03 -9.78 -14.78
CA PHE A 415 11.37 -10.86 -15.53
C PHE A 415 10.76 -10.31 -16.83
N GLU A 416 10.56 -11.16 -17.84
CA GLU A 416 9.80 -10.80 -19.04
C GLU A 416 8.38 -11.36 -18.91
N THR A 417 7.37 -10.51 -19.09
CA THR A 417 5.98 -10.94 -19.10
C THR A 417 5.67 -11.67 -20.40
N VAL A 418 5.10 -12.86 -20.30
CA VAL A 418 4.86 -13.72 -21.47
C VAL A 418 3.39 -14.06 -21.71
N ASP A 419 2.51 -13.82 -20.72
CA ASP A 419 1.06 -14.06 -20.82
C ASP A 419 0.20 -13.02 -20.08
N ASP A 420 -1.11 -12.96 -20.36
CA ASP A 420 -2.06 -12.07 -19.67
C ASP A 420 -2.64 -12.71 -18.40
N GLY A 421 -2.43 -12.06 -17.24
CA GLY A 421 -2.86 -12.58 -15.94
C GLY A 421 -2.13 -11.93 -14.75
N SER A 422 -2.34 -12.47 -13.55
CA SER A 422 -1.49 -12.11 -12.40
C SER A 422 -0.25 -13.01 -12.41
N GLU A 423 0.94 -12.48 -12.66
CA GLU A 423 2.16 -13.28 -12.49
C GLU A 423 2.52 -13.36 -10.99
N ARG A 424 3.21 -14.44 -10.60
CA ARG A 424 3.67 -14.66 -9.23
C ARG A 424 5.19 -14.75 -9.21
N ILE A 425 5.83 -13.90 -8.42
CA ILE A 425 7.25 -14.05 -8.11
C ILE A 425 7.39 -15.11 -7.04
N VAL A 426 8.24 -16.11 -7.25
CA VAL A 426 8.43 -17.15 -6.26
C VAL A 426 9.90 -17.40 -5.96
N ILE A 427 10.24 -17.29 -4.68
CA ILE A 427 11.63 -17.20 -4.26
C ILE A 427 12.01 -18.51 -3.59
N ASP A 428 13.04 -19.18 -4.11
CA ASP A 428 13.58 -20.42 -3.59
C ASP A 428 14.99 -20.17 -3.05
N TYR A 429 15.17 -20.08 -1.73
CA TYR A 429 16.50 -19.84 -1.17
C TYR A 429 17.11 -21.06 -0.47
N SER A 430 18.44 -21.13 -0.49
CA SER A 430 19.20 -22.19 0.14
C SER A 430 20.17 -21.63 1.19
N LEU A 431 20.10 -22.13 2.42
CA LEU A 431 21.03 -21.77 3.48
C LEU A 431 21.95 -22.97 3.74
N ASN A 432 23.27 -22.78 3.65
CA ASN A 432 24.27 -23.85 3.87
C ASN A 432 24.05 -25.12 3.02
N GLY A 433 23.60 -24.96 1.76
CA GLY A 433 23.37 -26.07 0.82
C GLY A 433 22.09 -26.88 1.07
N ARG A 434 21.13 -26.34 1.84
CA ARG A 434 19.77 -26.87 2.00
C ARG A 434 18.76 -25.81 1.59
N THR A 435 17.80 -26.16 0.72
CA THR A 435 16.64 -25.30 0.40
C THR A 435 15.73 -25.17 1.62
N VAL A 436 15.38 -23.95 2.03
CA VAL A 436 14.72 -23.70 3.33
C VAL A 436 13.28 -23.19 3.19
N LYS A 437 12.94 -22.37 2.20
CA LYS A 437 11.57 -21.83 2.07
C LYS A 437 11.26 -21.38 0.64
N LYS A 438 9.98 -21.46 0.28
CA LYS A 438 9.38 -20.97 -0.97
C LYS A 438 8.34 -19.91 -0.61
N MET A 439 8.43 -18.73 -1.21
CA MET A 439 7.54 -17.58 -0.92
C MET A 439 6.99 -17.02 -2.23
N SER A 440 5.68 -16.73 -2.34
CA SER A 440 5.05 -16.17 -3.54
C SER A 440 4.47 -14.77 -3.30
N SER A 441 4.61 -13.87 -4.27
CA SER A 441 3.90 -12.57 -4.29
C SER A 441 3.25 -12.33 -5.65
N LYS A 442 1.98 -11.93 -5.63
CA LYS A 442 1.14 -11.66 -6.81
C LYS A 442 1.35 -10.22 -7.28
N PHE A 443 1.45 -10.02 -8.59
CA PHE A 443 1.45 -8.70 -9.20
C PHE A 443 0.66 -8.69 -10.52
N ASP A 444 0.14 -7.53 -10.89
CA ASP A 444 -0.76 -7.38 -12.03
C ASP A 444 -0.01 -7.16 -13.35
N ILE A 445 -0.38 -7.90 -14.39
CA ILE A 445 0.02 -7.65 -15.78
C ILE A 445 -1.20 -7.13 -16.52
N LEU A 446 -1.16 -5.85 -16.89
CA LEU A 446 -2.17 -5.21 -17.71
C LEU A 446 -2.14 -5.78 -19.13
N GLY A 447 -3.09 -6.67 -19.42
CA GLY A 447 -3.37 -7.05 -20.80
C GLY A 447 -3.94 -5.87 -21.61
N PRO A 448 -3.90 -5.92 -22.96
CA PRO A 448 -4.45 -4.89 -23.85
C PRO A 448 -5.99 -4.74 -23.79
N ASN A 449 -6.65 -5.32 -22.79
CA ASN A 449 -8.10 -5.42 -22.68
C ASN A 449 -8.59 -5.02 -21.28
N ASP A 450 -8.34 -3.77 -20.87
CA ASP A 450 -9.24 -3.06 -19.94
C ASP A 450 -10.65 -2.82 -20.55
N SER A 451 -10.91 -3.33 -21.76
CA SER A 451 -12.28 -3.59 -22.22
C SER A 451 -12.83 -4.81 -21.49
N VAL A 452 -13.84 -4.56 -20.67
CA VAL A 452 -14.66 -5.51 -19.90
C VAL A 452 -15.55 -6.40 -20.80
N ASP A 453 -15.21 -6.49 -22.08
CA ASP A 453 -16.00 -7.11 -23.15
C ASP A 453 -15.42 -8.48 -23.50
N PHE A 454 -15.81 -9.50 -22.72
CA PHE A 454 -15.55 -10.88 -23.10
C PHE A 454 -16.29 -11.24 -24.39
N LYS A 455 -15.61 -11.88 -25.34
CA LYS A 455 -16.18 -12.20 -26.68
C LYS A 455 -17.45 -13.04 -26.63
N ASP A 456 -17.62 -13.81 -25.56
CA ASP A 456 -18.68 -14.79 -25.34
C ASP A 456 -19.70 -14.36 -24.27
N VAL A 457 -19.58 -13.16 -23.70
CA VAL A 457 -20.57 -12.63 -22.75
C VAL A 457 -21.37 -11.52 -23.43
N ASP A 458 -22.64 -11.80 -23.72
CA ASP A 458 -23.57 -10.83 -24.31
C ASP A 458 -24.06 -9.85 -23.22
N GLU A 459 -24.22 -8.56 -23.52
CA GLU A 459 -24.76 -7.56 -22.57
C GLU A 459 -26.16 -7.92 -22.03
N ARG A 460 -26.89 -8.78 -22.73
CA ARG A 460 -28.20 -9.29 -22.30
C ARG A 460 -28.10 -10.58 -21.51
N ASP A 461 -26.90 -11.15 -21.38
CA ASP A 461 -26.65 -12.25 -20.47
C ASP A 461 -26.93 -11.79 -19.04
N ARG A 462 -27.65 -12.62 -18.31
CA ARG A 462 -28.04 -12.36 -16.93
C ARG A 462 -26.86 -12.20 -15.98
N TYR A 463 -25.70 -12.78 -16.33
CA TYR A 463 -24.48 -12.70 -15.54
C TYR A 463 -23.58 -11.54 -15.98
N PHE A 464 -23.93 -10.81 -17.06
CA PHE A 464 -23.09 -9.77 -17.63
C PHE A 464 -22.66 -8.71 -16.61
N GLU A 465 -23.60 -8.21 -15.81
CA GLU A 465 -23.32 -7.18 -14.80
C GLU A 465 -22.33 -7.68 -13.74
N ALA A 466 -22.59 -8.85 -13.17
CA ALA A 466 -21.73 -9.47 -12.17
C ALA A 466 -20.34 -9.79 -12.75
N ILE A 467 -20.28 -10.37 -13.94
CA ILE A 467 -19.03 -10.69 -14.63
C ILE A 467 -18.23 -9.42 -14.89
N SER A 468 -18.90 -8.36 -15.36
CA SER A 468 -18.27 -7.08 -15.65
C SER A 468 -17.75 -6.40 -14.39
N ALA A 469 -18.55 -6.39 -13.32
CA ALA A 469 -18.18 -5.76 -12.05
C ALA A 469 -17.01 -6.47 -11.38
N LEU A 470 -17.07 -7.80 -11.30
CA LEU A 470 -16.01 -8.60 -10.69
C LEU A 470 -14.73 -8.62 -11.53
N SER A 471 -14.84 -8.57 -12.86
CA SER A 471 -13.67 -8.44 -13.73
C SER A 471 -13.01 -7.06 -13.57
N LYS A 472 -13.79 -5.98 -13.49
CA LYS A 472 -13.26 -4.64 -13.16
C LYS A 472 -12.60 -4.58 -11.78
N ALA A 473 -13.18 -5.30 -10.82
CA ALA A 473 -12.63 -5.44 -9.47
C ALA A 473 -11.49 -6.48 -9.38
N ARG A 474 -11.09 -7.10 -10.51
CA ARG A 474 -10.03 -8.12 -10.61
C ARG A 474 -10.24 -9.38 -9.75
N VAL A 475 -11.48 -9.64 -9.35
CA VAL A 475 -11.89 -10.84 -8.62
C VAL A 475 -11.92 -12.06 -9.53
N ILE A 476 -12.27 -11.85 -10.81
CA ILE A 476 -12.34 -12.90 -11.83
C ILE A 476 -11.64 -12.45 -13.11
N ASN A 477 -11.03 -13.40 -13.80
CA ASN A 477 -10.31 -13.17 -15.06
C ASN A 477 -10.93 -13.96 -16.23
N GLY A 478 -10.75 -13.43 -17.44
CA GLY A 478 -11.01 -14.14 -18.68
C GLY A 478 -9.94 -15.18 -19.00
N ARG A 479 -10.11 -15.84 -20.14
CA ARG A 479 -9.14 -16.75 -20.72
C ARG A 479 -8.27 -16.02 -21.76
N PRO A 480 -7.06 -16.53 -22.07
CA PRO A 480 -6.18 -15.92 -23.07
C PRO A 480 -6.79 -15.78 -24.48
N ASP A 481 -7.85 -16.54 -24.80
CA ASP A 481 -8.57 -16.42 -26.07
C ASP A 481 -9.58 -15.25 -26.10
N GLY A 482 -9.71 -14.51 -25.00
CA GLY A 482 -10.63 -13.38 -24.81
C GLY A 482 -12.06 -13.79 -24.46
N THR A 483 -12.27 -15.03 -24.01
CA THR A 483 -13.57 -15.52 -23.50
C THR A 483 -13.62 -15.57 -21.98
N PHE A 484 -14.80 -15.49 -21.38
CA PHE A 484 -14.99 -15.75 -19.95
C PHE A 484 -15.33 -17.21 -19.65
N GLY A 485 -16.05 -17.88 -20.56
CA GLY A 485 -16.53 -19.25 -20.35
C GLY A 485 -17.67 -19.33 -19.32
N ALA A 486 -18.66 -18.44 -19.40
CA ALA A 486 -19.71 -18.32 -18.37
C ALA A 486 -20.46 -19.64 -18.07
N SER A 487 -20.58 -20.53 -19.06
CA SER A 487 -21.27 -21.82 -18.93
C SER A 487 -20.38 -22.99 -18.50
N ASP A 488 -19.08 -22.76 -18.31
CA ASP A 488 -18.15 -23.82 -17.94
C ASP A 488 -18.21 -24.08 -16.44
N SER A 489 -18.15 -25.36 -16.06
CA SER A 489 -18.12 -25.77 -14.66
C SER A 489 -16.83 -25.33 -13.97
N VAL A 490 -16.95 -24.97 -12.70
CA VAL A 490 -15.83 -24.50 -11.86
C VAL A 490 -15.40 -25.62 -10.93
N ASN A 491 -14.10 -25.81 -10.77
CA ASN A 491 -13.58 -26.73 -9.77
C ASN A 491 -13.45 -26.07 -8.38
N ARG A 492 -13.27 -26.87 -7.33
CA ARG A 492 -13.23 -26.38 -5.94
C ARG A 492 -12.16 -25.34 -5.68
N VAL A 493 -10.96 -25.47 -6.27
CA VAL A 493 -9.87 -24.50 -6.05
C VAL A 493 -10.05 -23.20 -6.85
N GLU A 494 -10.66 -23.26 -8.02
CA GLU A 494 -11.02 -22.07 -8.80
C GLU A 494 -12.10 -21.25 -8.10
N ALA A 495 -13.14 -21.92 -7.58
CA ALA A 495 -14.18 -21.24 -6.81
C ALA A 495 -13.60 -20.60 -5.54
N LEU A 496 -12.70 -21.30 -4.86
CA LEU A 496 -12.01 -20.78 -3.68
C LEU A 496 -11.18 -19.54 -4.01
N LYS A 497 -10.42 -19.58 -5.11
CA LYS A 497 -9.68 -18.41 -5.62
C LYS A 497 -10.62 -17.21 -5.79
N PHE A 498 -11.75 -17.36 -6.48
CA PHE A 498 -12.67 -16.23 -6.69
C PHE A 498 -13.26 -15.67 -5.39
N ILE A 499 -13.53 -16.52 -4.40
CA ILE A 499 -14.05 -16.08 -3.10
C ILE A 499 -13.00 -15.25 -2.36
N LEU A 500 -11.78 -15.76 -2.23
CA LEU A 500 -10.70 -15.07 -1.51
C LEU A 500 -10.29 -13.77 -2.19
N GLU A 501 -10.24 -13.75 -3.53
CA GLU A 501 -9.99 -12.52 -4.29
C GLU A 501 -11.15 -11.51 -4.16
N GLY A 502 -12.39 -12.01 -3.97
CA GLY A 502 -13.57 -11.17 -3.76
C GLY A 502 -13.56 -10.38 -2.45
N VAL A 503 -12.77 -10.83 -1.47
CA VAL A 503 -12.59 -10.17 -0.17
C VAL A 503 -11.18 -9.58 0.01
N ASP A 504 -10.36 -9.62 -1.05
CA ASP A 504 -8.96 -9.16 -1.04
C ASP A 504 -8.12 -9.80 0.08
N GLU A 505 -8.31 -11.12 0.29
CA GLU A 505 -7.64 -11.85 1.37
C GLU A 505 -6.14 -12.02 1.11
N PRO A 506 -5.25 -11.59 2.02
CA PRO A 506 -3.82 -11.83 1.89
C PRO A 506 -3.48 -13.32 1.89
N LEU A 507 -2.75 -13.76 0.86
CA LEU A 507 -2.34 -15.16 0.77
C LEU A 507 -1.14 -15.45 1.67
N VAL A 508 -1.18 -16.60 2.34
CA VAL A 508 -0.10 -17.08 3.20
C VAL A 508 0.50 -18.32 2.55
N ALA A 509 1.83 -18.35 2.42
CA ALA A 509 2.52 -19.52 1.90
C ALA A 509 2.48 -20.66 2.92
N GLY A 510 2.07 -21.86 2.49
CA GLY A 510 2.06 -23.02 3.37
C GLY A 510 1.56 -24.30 2.70
N SER A 511 1.28 -25.31 3.52
CA SER A 511 0.83 -26.62 3.04
C SER A 511 -0.39 -27.07 3.83
N ALA A 512 -1.54 -27.11 3.15
CA ALA A 512 -2.75 -27.68 3.74
C ALA A 512 -2.56 -29.19 3.99
N PRO A 513 -3.14 -29.77 5.06
CA PRO A 513 -2.87 -31.14 5.50
C PRO A 513 -3.66 -32.20 4.72
N PHE A 514 -3.83 -32.03 3.41
CA PHE A 514 -4.61 -32.93 2.54
C PHE A 514 -3.69 -33.83 1.72
N TYR A 515 -3.93 -35.14 1.71
CA TYR A 515 -3.02 -36.10 1.07
C TYR A 515 -3.05 -36.07 -0.47
N ASP A 516 -4.10 -35.51 -1.06
CA ASP A 516 -4.31 -35.38 -2.51
C ASP A 516 -3.97 -33.98 -3.05
N VAL A 517 -3.33 -33.17 -2.22
CA VAL A 517 -2.81 -31.85 -2.56
C VAL A 517 -1.30 -31.92 -2.64
N GLU A 518 -0.77 -31.67 -3.83
CA GLU A 518 0.66 -31.51 -4.03
C GLU A 518 1.06 -30.06 -3.75
N GLY A 519 2.04 -29.88 -2.86
CA GLY A 519 2.55 -28.55 -2.52
C GLY A 519 3.26 -27.89 -3.71
N GLY A 520 3.18 -26.57 -3.79
CA GLY A 520 3.75 -25.79 -4.91
C GLY A 520 2.89 -25.81 -6.18
N THR A 521 1.65 -26.29 -6.10
CA THR A 521 0.63 -26.10 -7.15
C THR A 521 0.07 -24.68 -7.08
N TRP A 522 -0.44 -24.14 -8.19
CA TRP A 522 -0.97 -22.76 -8.28
C TRP A 522 -2.00 -22.41 -7.20
N TYR A 523 -2.78 -23.39 -6.75
CA TYR A 523 -3.81 -23.22 -5.72
C TYR A 523 -3.32 -23.49 -4.29
N SER A 524 -2.06 -23.87 -4.07
CA SER A 524 -1.55 -24.26 -2.75
C SER A 524 -1.73 -23.16 -1.71
N ASP A 525 -1.39 -21.91 -2.05
CA ASP A 525 -1.48 -20.78 -1.12
C ASP A 525 -2.94 -20.39 -0.85
N TYR A 526 -3.80 -20.35 -1.87
CA TYR A 526 -5.25 -20.14 -1.68
C TYR A 526 -5.86 -21.21 -0.78
N LEU A 527 -5.50 -22.47 -1.01
CA LEU A 527 -6.01 -23.59 -0.23
C LEU A 527 -5.49 -23.58 1.20
N TYR A 528 -4.23 -23.18 1.40
CA TYR A 528 -3.65 -23.05 2.73
C TYR A 528 -4.29 -21.90 3.51
N THR A 529 -4.38 -20.70 2.92
CA THR A 529 -5.07 -19.55 3.51
C THR A 529 -6.51 -19.90 3.89
N ALA A 530 -7.27 -20.50 2.97
CA ALA A 530 -8.64 -20.92 3.26
C ALA A 530 -8.75 -21.97 4.37
N TYR A 531 -7.75 -22.85 4.48
CA TYR A 531 -7.71 -23.86 5.54
C TYR A 531 -7.43 -23.22 6.91
N GLU A 532 -6.44 -22.34 6.99
CA GLU A 532 -6.07 -21.63 8.22
C GLU A 532 -7.21 -20.71 8.70
N ASN A 533 -7.87 -20.02 7.76
CA ASN A 533 -9.02 -19.15 8.04
C ASN A 533 -10.32 -19.93 8.31
N GLY A 534 -10.30 -21.27 8.27
CA GLY A 534 -11.47 -22.10 8.56
C GLY A 534 -12.55 -22.11 7.47
N VAL A 535 -12.28 -21.54 6.29
CA VAL A 535 -13.16 -21.53 5.11
C VAL A 535 -13.32 -22.93 4.51
N VAL A 536 -12.30 -23.77 4.63
CA VAL A 536 -12.36 -25.17 4.19
C VAL A 536 -11.68 -26.12 5.17
N SER A 537 -12.25 -27.32 5.31
CA SER A 537 -11.73 -28.38 6.20
C SER A 537 -11.43 -29.69 5.50
N GLY A 538 -11.71 -29.80 4.20
CA GLY A 538 -11.59 -31.04 3.42
C GLY A 538 -12.65 -32.09 3.78
N TYR A 539 -12.45 -33.30 3.29
CA TYR A 539 -13.31 -34.46 3.52
C TYR A 539 -12.80 -35.30 4.70
N GLU A 540 -13.70 -36.09 5.30
CA GLU A 540 -13.37 -36.96 6.44
C GLU A 540 -12.26 -37.99 6.16
N ASP A 541 -12.03 -38.32 4.87
CA ASP A 541 -10.96 -39.23 4.46
C ASP A 541 -9.57 -38.56 4.41
N GLY A 542 -9.49 -37.25 4.67
CA GLY A 542 -8.27 -36.45 4.62
C GLY A 542 -7.94 -35.87 3.23
N SER A 543 -8.88 -35.93 2.27
CA SER A 543 -8.72 -35.33 0.94
C SER A 543 -9.36 -33.94 0.84
N PHE A 544 -8.94 -33.14 -0.14
CA PHE A 544 -9.62 -31.90 -0.53
C PHE A 544 -10.33 -31.99 -1.90
N LYS A 545 -9.83 -32.86 -2.79
CA LYS A 545 -10.30 -33.07 -4.17
C LYS A 545 -10.26 -31.80 -5.03
N PRO A 546 -9.09 -31.15 -5.17
CA PRO A 546 -8.98 -29.80 -5.74
C PRO A 546 -9.58 -29.66 -7.14
N ALA A 547 -9.35 -30.65 -8.02
CA ALA A 547 -9.83 -30.64 -9.41
C ALA A 547 -11.29 -31.09 -9.58
N SER A 548 -12.01 -31.43 -8.50
CA SER A 548 -13.42 -31.82 -8.61
C SER A 548 -14.28 -30.58 -8.82
N GLU A 549 -15.31 -30.70 -9.66
CA GLU A 549 -16.33 -29.66 -9.82
C GLU A 549 -16.96 -29.34 -8.47
N VAL A 550 -17.08 -28.05 -8.14
CA VAL A 550 -17.77 -27.63 -6.93
C VAL A 550 -19.28 -27.65 -7.17
N ASN A 551 -20.02 -28.28 -6.28
CA ASN A 551 -21.48 -28.27 -6.36
C ASN A 551 -22.09 -27.06 -5.62
N LYS A 552 -23.37 -26.76 -5.89
CA LYS A 552 -24.09 -25.61 -5.33
C LYS A 552 -23.95 -25.47 -3.81
N VAL A 553 -24.15 -26.54 -3.05
CA VAL A 553 -24.13 -26.46 -1.57
C VAL A 553 -22.73 -26.38 -0.99
N GLU A 554 -21.75 -27.02 -1.63
CA GLU A 554 -20.35 -26.87 -1.28
C GLU A 554 -19.87 -25.45 -1.56
N PHE A 555 -20.25 -24.87 -2.71
CA PHE A 555 -19.94 -23.49 -3.06
C PHE A 555 -20.57 -22.50 -2.08
N LEU A 556 -21.86 -22.63 -1.76
CA LEU A 556 -22.52 -21.73 -0.79
C LEU A 556 -21.84 -21.78 0.57
N LYS A 557 -21.42 -22.96 1.02
CA LYS A 557 -20.67 -23.09 2.27
C LYS A 557 -19.36 -22.31 2.20
N MET A 558 -18.56 -22.55 1.15
CA MET A 558 -17.29 -21.85 0.95
C MET A 558 -17.47 -20.33 0.81
N LEU A 559 -18.54 -19.89 0.13
CA LEU A 559 -18.84 -18.48 -0.10
C LEU A 559 -19.17 -17.77 1.22
N PHE A 560 -20.08 -18.33 2.03
CA PHE A 560 -20.45 -17.72 3.30
C PHE A 560 -19.33 -17.77 4.32
N GLU A 561 -18.60 -18.89 4.44
CA GLU A 561 -17.45 -18.98 5.36
C GLU A 561 -16.30 -18.07 4.88
N GLY A 562 -16.04 -18.00 3.57
CA GLY A 562 -14.96 -17.19 3.00
C GLY A 562 -15.22 -15.68 2.97
N MET A 563 -16.49 -15.27 3.05
CA MET A 563 -16.87 -13.85 3.14
C MET A 563 -17.32 -13.44 4.56
N ASP A 564 -17.06 -14.29 5.55
CA ASP A 564 -17.41 -14.09 6.97
C ASP A 564 -18.89 -13.73 7.19
N VAL A 565 -19.78 -14.45 6.50
CA VAL A 565 -21.22 -14.25 6.58
C VAL A 565 -21.85 -15.29 7.50
N GLU A 566 -22.34 -14.84 8.66
CA GLU A 566 -23.06 -15.70 9.59
C GLU A 566 -24.42 -16.14 9.04
N VAL A 567 -24.56 -17.44 8.75
CA VAL A 567 -25.84 -18.03 8.33
C VAL A 567 -26.67 -18.41 9.56
N PRO A 568 -27.90 -17.89 9.72
CA PRO A 568 -28.75 -18.26 10.86
C PRO A 568 -29.07 -19.76 10.88
N SER A 569 -28.56 -20.45 11.91
CA SER A 569 -28.70 -21.90 12.04
C SER A 569 -30.14 -22.39 12.23
N ASP A 570 -31.07 -21.52 12.60
CA ASP A 570 -32.50 -21.81 12.76
C ASP A 570 -33.30 -21.69 11.46
N LEU A 571 -32.69 -21.28 10.35
CA LEU A 571 -33.27 -21.30 8.99
C LEU A 571 -33.33 -22.71 8.39
N ASP A 572 -33.74 -23.70 9.18
CA ASP A 572 -33.95 -25.09 8.74
C ASP A 572 -35.36 -25.30 8.13
N VAL A 573 -35.70 -24.43 7.18
CA VAL A 573 -36.96 -24.47 6.45
C VAL A 573 -36.70 -24.97 5.04
N SER A 574 -37.46 -25.96 4.58
CA SER A 574 -37.34 -26.53 3.23
C SER A 574 -37.60 -25.43 2.17
N PRO A 575 -36.55 -24.87 1.53
CA PRO A 575 -36.67 -23.72 0.64
C PRO A 575 -37.04 -24.14 -0.79
N TYR A 576 -36.79 -25.40 -1.16
CA TYR A 576 -37.06 -26.01 -2.47
C TYR A 576 -37.58 -27.44 -2.28
N GLU A 577 -38.26 -28.01 -3.28
CA GLU A 577 -38.90 -29.34 -3.18
C GLU A 577 -37.91 -30.49 -2.95
N ASP A 578 -36.66 -30.32 -3.40
CA ASP A 578 -35.55 -31.27 -3.27
C ASP A 578 -34.53 -30.90 -2.18
N VAL A 579 -34.86 -29.91 -1.34
CA VAL A 579 -34.04 -29.48 -0.18
C VAL A 579 -34.87 -29.70 1.09
N PRO A 580 -34.80 -30.89 1.70
CA PRO A 580 -35.55 -31.20 2.92
C PRO A 580 -34.94 -30.49 4.14
N SER A 581 -35.75 -30.25 5.17
CA SER A 581 -35.26 -29.78 6.48
C SER A 581 -34.38 -30.85 7.15
N GLY A 582 -33.39 -30.44 7.92
CA GLY A 582 -32.49 -31.27 8.70
C GLY A 582 -31.20 -31.67 7.97
N GLU A 583 -31.02 -31.23 6.72
CA GLU A 583 -29.75 -31.38 6.01
C GLU A 583 -28.78 -30.27 6.40
N TRP A 584 -27.48 -30.58 6.43
CA TRP A 584 -26.46 -29.62 6.86
C TRP A 584 -26.42 -28.33 6.00
N PHE A 585 -26.85 -28.43 4.75
CA PHE A 585 -26.87 -27.31 3.80
C PHE A 585 -28.20 -26.55 3.77
N THR A 586 -29.26 -27.04 4.44
CA THR A 586 -30.58 -26.41 4.35
C THR A 586 -30.58 -24.94 4.78
N PRO A 587 -29.94 -24.55 5.90
CA PRO A 587 -29.82 -23.13 6.27
C PRO A 587 -29.09 -22.30 5.23
N LEU A 588 -28.02 -22.83 4.64
CA LEU A 588 -27.25 -22.15 3.59
C LEU A 588 -28.11 -21.87 2.37
N VAL A 589 -28.87 -22.85 1.91
CA VAL A 589 -29.75 -22.73 0.74
C VAL A 589 -30.92 -21.79 1.02
N ALA A 590 -31.50 -21.86 2.23
CA ALA A 590 -32.57 -20.96 2.64
C ALA A 590 -32.10 -19.50 2.63
N TYR A 591 -30.93 -19.24 3.20
CA TYR A 591 -30.36 -17.90 3.27
C TYR A 591 -29.91 -17.37 1.89
N ALA A 592 -29.26 -18.21 1.08
CA ALA A 592 -28.91 -17.87 -0.30
C ALA A 592 -30.14 -17.50 -1.15
N LYS A 593 -31.29 -18.14 -0.87
CA LYS A 593 -32.57 -17.80 -1.51
C LYS A 593 -33.13 -16.45 -1.06
N GLU A 594 -32.98 -16.08 0.22
CA GLU A 594 -33.39 -14.77 0.73
C GLU A 594 -32.60 -13.63 0.10
N LEU A 595 -31.29 -13.82 -0.08
CA LEU A 595 -30.38 -12.86 -0.72
C LEU A 595 -30.45 -12.88 -2.26
N GLY A 596 -31.05 -13.93 -2.83
CA GLY A 596 -31.13 -14.13 -4.28
C GLY A 596 -29.78 -14.41 -4.93
N LEU A 597 -28.90 -15.15 -4.25
CA LEU A 597 -27.55 -15.49 -4.74
C LEU A 597 -27.59 -16.55 -5.85
N ILE A 598 -28.57 -17.45 -5.79
CA ILE A 598 -28.78 -18.50 -6.79
C ILE A 598 -30.24 -18.43 -7.23
N GLU A 599 -30.46 -18.31 -8.53
CA GLU A 599 -31.80 -18.28 -9.10
C GLU A 599 -32.22 -19.65 -9.62
N ASP A 600 -33.04 -20.32 -8.82
CA ASP A 600 -33.60 -21.62 -9.13
C ASP A 600 -35.13 -21.60 -9.13
N GLY A 601 -35.72 -22.59 -9.79
CA GLY A 601 -37.17 -22.76 -9.90
C GLY A 601 -37.79 -23.39 -8.64
N GLN A 602 -38.59 -24.43 -8.84
CA GLN A 602 -39.14 -25.22 -7.71
C GLN A 602 -38.13 -26.20 -7.11
N MET A 603 -37.09 -26.56 -7.87
CA MET A 603 -36.01 -27.46 -7.50
C MET A 603 -34.69 -26.70 -7.47
N PHE A 604 -33.80 -27.02 -6.54
CA PHE A 604 -32.48 -26.40 -6.35
C PHE A 604 -31.34 -27.22 -6.94
N TYR A 605 -31.45 -28.54 -6.93
CA TYR A 605 -30.40 -29.49 -7.30
C TYR A 605 -29.10 -29.31 -6.49
N PRO A 606 -29.09 -29.63 -5.17
CA PRO A 606 -27.95 -29.38 -4.27
C PRO A 606 -26.57 -29.87 -4.78
N GLY A 607 -26.56 -31.01 -5.46
CA GLY A 607 -25.35 -31.65 -5.98
C GLY A 607 -24.99 -31.27 -7.41
N GLU A 608 -25.69 -30.32 -8.03
CA GLU A 608 -25.37 -29.81 -9.37
C GLU A 608 -24.10 -28.96 -9.32
N ALA A 609 -23.23 -29.14 -10.30
CA ALA A 609 -22.00 -28.37 -10.44
C ALA A 609 -22.31 -26.91 -10.77
N MET A 610 -21.55 -25.99 -10.18
CA MET A 610 -21.67 -24.56 -10.46
C MET A 610 -20.89 -24.19 -11.72
N THR A 611 -21.47 -23.32 -12.53
CA THR A 611 -20.79 -22.68 -13.67
C THR A 611 -20.08 -21.39 -13.26
N ARG A 612 -19.11 -20.94 -14.07
CA ARG A 612 -18.36 -19.70 -13.84
C ARG A 612 -19.26 -18.47 -13.72
N GLY A 613 -20.31 -18.39 -14.55
CA GLY A 613 -21.29 -17.30 -14.51
C GLY A 613 -22.12 -17.32 -13.22
N GLU A 614 -22.55 -18.50 -12.76
CA GLU A 614 -23.30 -18.64 -11.50
C GLU A 614 -22.44 -18.28 -10.28
N VAL A 615 -21.18 -18.69 -10.26
CA VAL A 615 -20.23 -18.33 -9.20
C VAL A 615 -20.02 -16.81 -9.16
N ALA A 616 -19.72 -16.20 -10.32
CA ALA A 616 -19.56 -14.74 -10.42
C ALA A 616 -20.81 -13.99 -9.96
N TYR A 617 -22.00 -14.46 -10.36
CA TYR A 617 -23.25 -13.87 -9.94
C TYR A 617 -23.47 -13.93 -8.43
N ALA A 618 -23.26 -15.10 -7.82
CA ALA A 618 -23.46 -15.29 -6.39
C ALA A 618 -22.49 -14.44 -5.55
N ILE A 619 -21.21 -14.38 -5.94
CA ILE A 619 -20.20 -13.53 -5.28
C ILE A 619 -20.61 -12.05 -5.37
N HIS A 620 -20.87 -11.56 -6.58
CA HIS A 620 -21.26 -10.15 -6.79
C HIS A 620 -22.50 -9.77 -5.98
N ARG A 621 -23.53 -10.61 -6.00
CA ARG A 621 -24.79 -10.36 -5.28
C ARG A 621 -24.61 -10.37 -3.77
N LEU A 622 -23.74 -11.23 -3.25
CA LEU A 622 -23.42 -11.23 -1.83
C LEU A 622 -22.68 -9.95 -1.44
N MET A 623 -21.67 -9.54 -2.22
CA MET A 623 -20.94 -8.28 -2.02
C MET A 623 -21.89 -7.06 -2.04
N GLU A 624 -22.87 -7.03 -2.93
CA GLU A 624 -23.88 -5.96 -2.97
C GLU A 624 -24.79 -5.93 -1.74
N SER A 625 -25.12 -7.11 -1.19
CA SER A 625 -25.99 -7.19 0.00
C SER A 625 -25.32 -6.73 1.29
N MET A 626 -23.99 -6.57 1.28
CA MET A 626 -23.19 -6.11 2.42
C MET A 626 -22.95 -4.59 2.43
N LYS A 627 -23.35 -3.88 1.35
CA LYS A 627 -23.34 -2.42 1.27
C LYS A 627 -24.60 -1.82 1.90
#